data_AF-A0A348PHK4-F1
#
_entry.id   AF-A0A348PHK4-F1
#
_cell.length_a   1.000
_cell.length_b   1.000
_cell.length_c   1.000
_cell.angle_alpha   90.00
_cell.angle_beta   90.00
_cell.angle_gamma   90.00
#
_symmetry.space_group_name_H-M   'P 1'
#
loop_
_entity.id
_entity.type
_entity.pdbx_description
1 polymer ?
#
loop_
_entity_poly.entity_id
_entity_poly.type
_entity_poly.pdbx_seq_one_letter_code
_entity_poly.pdbx_strand_id
1 'polypeptide(L)'
;MLLSDTGAIARRLSGFEVRPQQILMASAVERAFEERQRLFVEAGTGVGKSFAYLIPAIRRIVERGERVVVATNTISLQEQLIEKDIPLLNAVIPEEFSSVLVKGRGNYVSLRRLKLASEREGRLFAHD
;
A
#
# COMPACT_ATOMS: atom_id res chain seq x y z
N MET A 1 14.13 -16.15 1.07
CA MET A 1 13.54 -15.06 0.26
C MET A 1 12.11 -14.80 0.75
N LEU A 2 11.63 -13.56 0.87
CA LEU A 2 10.32 -13.25 1.48
C LEU A 2 9.13 -13.97 0.80
N LEU A 3 9.19 -14.14 -0.53
CA LEU A 3 8.17 -14.78 -1.37
C LEU A 3 8.40 -16.29 -1.63
N SER A 4 9.05 -16.99 -0.70
CA SER A 4 9.22 -18.46 -0.79
C SER A 4 8.17 -19.19 0.06
N ASP A 5 8.00 -20.48 -0.21
CA ASP A 5 7.11 -21.41 0.52
C ASP A 5 7.40 -21.47 2.02
N THR A 6 8.66 -21.27 2.38
CA THR A 6 9.18 -21.19 3.74
C THR A 6 9.51 -19.75 4.15
N GLY A 7 9.11 -18.76 3.36
CA GLY A 7 9.38 -17.33 3.57
C GLY A 7 8.63 -16.73 4.76
N ALA A 8 9.05 -15.55 5.21
CA ALA A 8 8.42 -14.87 6.34
C ALA A 8 6.94 -14.53 6.08
N ILE A 9 6.58 -14.25 4.82
CA ILE A 9 5.20 -14.02 4.40
C ILE A 9 4.38 -15.32 4.50
N ALA A 10 4.91 -16.44 4.01
CA ALA A 10 4.24 -17.74 4.07
C ALA A 10 3.93 -18.19 5.51
N ARG A 11 4.81 -17.89 6.47
CA ARG A 11 4.58 -18.20 7.90
C ARG A 11 3.48 -17.36 8.54
N ARG A 12 3.16 -16.18 7.99
CA ARG A 12 2.21 -15.22 8.58
C ARG A 12 0.83 -15.28 7.93
N LEU A 13 0.78 -15.61 6.64
CA LEU A 13 -0.44 -15.62 5.83
C LEU A 13 -0.92 -17.06 5.61
N SER A 14 -1.97 -17.45 6.32
CA SER A 14 -2.61 -18.76 6.11
C SER A 14 -3.13 -18.87 4.67
N GLY A 15 -2.70 -19.90 3.94
CA GLY A 15 -3.05 -20.07 2.52
C GLY A 15 -2.18 -19.25 1.56
N PHE A 16 -1.00 -18.78 1.99
CA PHE A 16 0.00 -18.27 1.06
C PHE A 16 0.42 -19.37 0.08
N GLU A 17 0.46 -19.01 -1.19
CA GLU A 17 0.91 -19.85 -2.27
C GLU A 17 2.03 -19.12 -3.02
N VAL A 18 3.12 -19.84 -3.28
CA VAL A 18 4.20 -19.31 -4.11
C VAL A 18 3.73 -19.23 -5.55
N ARG A 19 3.83 -18.03 -6.13
CA ARG A 19 3.45 -17.78 -7.53
C ARG A 19 4.66 -17.35 -8.34
N PRO A 20 5.13 -18.16 -9.31
CA PRO A 20 6.31 -17.84 -10.10
C PRO A 20 6.26 -16.46 -10.77
N GLN A 21 5.07 -16.04 -11.23
CA GLN A 21 4.86 -14.74 -11.86
C GLN A 21 5.09 -13.58 -10.88
N GLN A 22 4.80 -13.77 -9.59
CA GLN A 22 5.03 -12.78 -8.55
C GLN A 22 6.53 -12.57 -8.30
N ILE A 23 7.31 -13.67 -8.27
CA ILE A 23 8.77 -13.65 -8.12
C ILE A 23 9.43 -13.01 -9.35
N LEU A 24 8.95 -13.36 -10.54
CA LEU A 24 9.43 -12.78 -11.80
C LEU A 24 9.21 -11.27 -11.84
N MET A 25 7.99 -10.82 -11.49
CA MET A 25 7.67 -9.40 -11.42
C MET A 25 8.53 -8.68 -10.36
N ALA A 26 8.72 -9.27 -9.17
CA ALA A 26 9.56 -8.67 -8.13
C ALA A 26 11.01 -8.47 -8.60
N SER A 27 11.57 -9.48 -9.26
CA SER A 27 12.93 -9.43 -9.81
C SER A 27 13.05 -8.40 -10.94
N ALA A 28 12.00 -8.25 -11.77
CA ALA A 28 11.95 -7.24 -12.82
C ALA A 28 11.88 -5.82 -12.24
N VAL A 29 11.06 -5.61 -11.21
CA VAL A 29 10.93 -4.32 -10.52
C VAL A 29 12.24 -3.93 -9.82
N GLU A 30 12.88 -4.88 -9.14
CA GLU A 30 14.19 -4.66 -8.51
C GLU A 30 15.24 -4.20 -9.53
N ARG A 31 15.34 -4.89 -10.67
CA ARG A 31 16.26 -4.52 -11.75
C ARG A 31 15.95 -3.14 -12.32
N ALA A 32 14.68 -2.83 -12.56
CA ALA A 32 14.27 -1.52 -13.05
C ALA A 32 14.65 -0.39 -12.09
N PHE A 33 14.55 -0.63 -10.78
CA PHE A 33 15.00 0.32 -9.77
C PHE A 33 16.53 0.51 -9.76
N GLU A 34 17.31 -0.57 -9.88
CA GLU A 34 18.78 -0.53 -9.93
C GLU A 34 19.30 0.18 -11.18
N GLU A 35 18.74 -0.17 -12.34
CA GLU A 35 19.14 0.38 -13.64
C GLU A 35 18.50 1.74 -13.93
N ARG A 36 17.62 2.24 -13.04
CA ARG A 36 16.84 3.48 -13.21
C ARG A 36 16.04 3.52 -14.51
N GLN A 37 15.42 2.40 -14.87
CA GLN A 37 14.63 2.25 -16.10
C GLN A 37 13.13 2.24 -15.83
N ARG A 38 12.35 2.40 -16.90
CA ARG A 38 10.90 2.25 -16.88
C ARG A 38 10.56 0.80 -17.18
N LEU A 39 9.70 0.21 -16.36
CA LEU A 39 9.20 -1.16 -16.55
C LEU A 39 7.71 -1.13 -16.81
N PHE A 40 7.27 -1.85 -17.83
CA PHE A 40 5.86 -2.13 -18.09
C PHE A 40 5.60 -3.61 -17.84
N VAL A 41 4.63 -3.92 -16.97
CA VAL A 41 4.27 -5.31 -16.61
C VAL A 41 2.78 -5.49 -16.80
N GLU A 42 2.40 -6.48 -17.60
CA GLU A 42 1.06 -7.03 -17.58
C GLU A 42 1.00 -8.18 -16.58
N ALA A 43 0.08 -8.10 -15.63
CA ALA A 43 -0.12 -9.16 -14.65
C ALA A 43 -1.62 -9.35 -14.42
N GLY A 44 -2.08 -10.61 -14.46
CA GLY A 44 -3.48 -10.99 -14.27
C GLY A 44 -4.03 -10.60 -12.90
N THR A 45 -5.35 -10.48 -12.75
CA THR A 45 -5.98 -10.19 -11.45
C THR A 45 -5.71 -11.30 -10.43
N GLY A 46 -5.70 -10.96 -9.14
CA GLY A 46 -5.55 -11.95 -8.07
C GLY A 46 -4.13 -12.52 -7.84
N VAL A 47 -3.14 -12.25 -8.69
CA VAL A 47 -1.77 -12.84 -8.60
C VAL A 47 -0.89 -12.32 -7.45
N GLY A 48 -1.37 -11.39 -6.62
CA GLY A 48 -0.57 -10.82 -5.52
C GLY A 48 0.45 -9.77 -6.00
N LYS A 49 0.09 -8.97 -7.01
CA LYS A 49 0.93 -7.92 -7.61
C LYS A 49 1.51 -6.94 -6.60
N SER A 50 0.76 -6.64 -5.54
CA SER A 50 1.18 -5.68 -4.53
C SER A 50 2.51 -6.05 -3.89
N PHE A 51 2.67 -7.28 -3.41
CA PHE A 51 3.95 -7.69 -2.83
C PHE A 51 5.10 -7.67 -3.83
N ALA A 52 4.82 -7.99 -5.10
CA ALA A 52 5.85 -8.00 -6.14
C ALA A 52 6.49 -6.62 -6.35
N TYR A 53 5.73 -5.51 -6.27
CA TYR A 53 6.32 -4.18 -6.35
C TYR A 53 6.67 -3.58 -4.99
N LEU A 54 5.97 -3.94 -3.91
CA LEU A 54 6.20 -3.38 -2.57
C LEU A 54 7.52 -3.87 -1.96
N ILE A 55 7.84 -5.15 -2.08
CA ILE A 55 9.07 -5.71 -1.49
C ILE A 55 10.33 -5.02 -2.04
N PRO A 56 10.56 -4.95 -3.36
CA PRO A 56 11.72 -4.24 -3.89
C PRO A 56 11.65 -2.72 -3.60
N ALA A 57 10.46 -2.12 -3.55
CA ALA A 57 10.32 -0.71 -3.16
C ALA A 57 10.77 -0.46 -1.71
N ILE A 58 10.35 -1.31 -0.76
CA ILE A 58 10.74 -1.22 0.64
C ILE A 58 12.25 -1.39 0.79
N ARG A 59 12.86 -2.32 0.05
CA ARG A 59 14.33 -2.45 0.03
C ARG A 59 15.03 -1.17 -0.40
N ARG A 60 14.52 -0.45 -1.42
CA ARG A 60 15.07 0.86 -1.84
C ARG A 60 14.93 1.91 -0.74
N ILE A 61 13.82 1.90 0.01
CA ILE A 61 13.59 2.82 1.14
C ILE A 61 14.58 2.51 2.27
N VAL A 62 14.69 1.26 2.69
CA VAL A 62 15.51 0.81 3.82
C VAL A 62 17.00 0.91 3.52
N GLU A 63 17.45 0.41 2.36
CA GLU A 63 18.87 0.32 2.03
C GLU A 63 19.44 1.67 1.55
N ARG A 64 18.59 2.54 0.96
CA ARG A 64 19.06 3.78 0.30
C ARG A 64 18.43 5.06 0.79
N GLY A 65 17.50 5.00 1.74
CA GLY A 65 16.80 6.17 2.26
C GLY A 65 15.89 6.86 1.23
N GLU A 66 15.49 6.16 0.18
CA GLU A 66 14.67 6.74 -0.87
C GLU A 66 13.18 6.83 -0.49
N ARG A 67 12.42 7.56 -1.31
CA ARG A 67 10.96 7.65 -1.22
C ARG A 67 10.33 7.00 -2.44
N VAL A 68 9.35 6.14 -2.21
CA VAL A 68 8.57 5.49 -3.29
C VAL A 68 7.13 5.96 -3.24
N VAL A 69 6.59 6.29 -4.42
CA VAL A 69 5.18 6.64 -4.60
C VAL A 69 4.48 5.50 -5.33
N VAL A 70 3.41 4.97 -4.73
CA VAL A 70 2.55 3.97 -5.36
C VAL A 70 1.26 4.65 -5.80
N ALA A 71 1.03 4.72 -7.11
CA ALA A 71 -0.20 5.23 -7.68
C ALA A 71 -1.12 4.07 -8.09
N THR A 72 -2.41 4.19 -7.81
CA THR A 72 -3.44 3.17 -8.06
C THR A 72 -4.78 3.83 -8.40
N ASN A 73 -5.63 3.10 -9.10
CA ASN A 73 -6.83 3.62 -9.76
C ASN A 73 -7.94 4.08 -8.81
N THR A 74 -8.12 3.43 -7.65
CA THR A 74 -9.25 3.71 -6.74
C THR A 74 -8.80 3.88 -5.30
N ILE A 75 -9.60 4.60 -4.50
CA ILE A 75 -9.35 4.79 -3.07
C ILE A 75 -9.36 3.44 -2.33
N SER A 76 -10.29 2.55 -2.65
CA SER A 76 -10.36 1.22 -2.01
C SER A 76 -9.10 0.39 -2.27
N LEU A 77 -8.48 0.50 -3.45
CA LEU A 77 -7.20 -0.15 -3.71
C LEU A 77 -6.07 0.49 -2.89
N GLN A 78 -6.09 1.80 -2.66
CA GLN A 78 -5.12 2.45 -1.78
C GLN A 78 -5.29 2.02 -0.32
N GLU A 79 -6.53 1.95 0.16
CA GLU A 79 -6.88 1.49 1.51
C GLU A 79 -6.44 0.04 1.72
N GLN A 80 -6.63 -0.83 0.73
CA GLN A 80 -6.13 -2.21 0.81
C GLN A 80 -4.60 -2.26 1.02
N LEU A 81 -3.82 -1.37 0.38
CA LEU A 81 -2.38 -1.32 0.61
C LEU A 81 -2.05 -0.87 2.03
N ILE A 82 -2.72 0.18 2.51
CA ILE A 82 -2.42 0.83 3.79
C ILE A 82 -2.90 0.02 4.99
N GLU A 83 -4.04 -0.66 4.88
CA GLU A 83 -4.67 -1.38 5.99
C GLU A 83 -4.28 -2.85 6.06
N LYS A 84 -3.79 -3.43 4.93
CA LYS A 84 -3.50 -4.86 4.85
C LYS A 84 -2.08 -5.14 4.36
N ASP A 85 -1.76 -4.78 3.12
CA ASP A 85 -0.54 -5.27 2.48
C ASP A 85 0.74 -4.68 3.14
N ILE A 86 0.76 -3.39 3.41
CA ILE A 86 1.90 -2.70 4.04
C ILE A 86 2.05 -3.07 5.53
N PRO A 87 0.99 -3.12 6.36
CA PRO A 87 1.09 -3.61 7.74
C PRO A 87 1.61 -5.05 7.83
N LEU A 88 1.20 -5.91 6.90
CA LEU A 88 1.71 -7.27 6.84
C LEU A 88 3.21 -7.30 6.53
N LEU A 89 3.67 -6.48 5.58
CA LEU A 89 5.09 -6.38 5.25
C LEU A 89 5.90 -5.81 6.43
N ASN A 90 5.38 -4.81 7.13
CA ASN A 90 5.99 -4.29 8.37
C ASN A 90 6.15 -5.36 9.45
N ALA A 91 5.21 -6.31 9.53
CA ALA A 91 5.28 -7.39 10.51
C ALA A 91 6.32 -8.47 10.19
N VAL A 92 6.84 -8.53 8.95
CA VAL A 92 7.75 -9.59 8.50
C VAL A 92 9.12 -9.09 8.04
N ILE A 93 9.24 -7.80 7.74
CA ILE A 93 10.50 -7.12 7.41
C ILE A 93 11.02 -6.48 8.70
N PRO A 94 12.24 -6.82 9.15
CA PRO A 94 12.76 -6.34 10.43
C PRO A 94 13.12 -4.85 10.43
N GLU A 95 13.40 -4.27 9.28
CA GLU A 95 13.77 -2.87 9.15
C GLU A 95 12.53 -1.95 9.16
N GLU A 96 12.68 -0.77 9.77
CA GLU A 96 11.59 0.19 9.91
C GLU A 96 11.29 0.93 8.59
N PHE A 97 10.02 1.00 8.22
CA PHE A 97 9.54 1.87 7.14
C PHE A 97 8.10 2.33 7.41
N SER A 98 7.77 3.53 6.94
CA SER A 98 6.44 4.13 7.13
C SER A 98 5.73 4.37 5.81
N SER A 99 4.40 4.35 5.83
CA SER A 99 3.56 4.71 4.68
C SER A 99 2.53 5.77 5.07
N VAL A 100 2.11 6.56 4.08
CA VAL A 100 1.09 7.60 4.22
C VAL A 100 0.14 7.50 3.04
N LEU A 101 -1.15 7.67 3.33
CA LEU A 101 -2.22 7.66 2.34
C LEU A 101 -2.54 9.07 1.87
N VAL A 102 -2.41 9.33 0.56
CA VAL A 102 -2.71 10.63 -0.05
C VAL A 102 -3.98 10.51 -0.89
N LYS A 103 -5.06 11.17 -0.45
CA LYS A 103 -6.33 11.25 -1.19
C LYS A 103 -6.57 12.66 -1.74
N GLY A 104 -7.43 12.80 -2.73
CA GLY A 104 -7.90 14.11 -3.18
C GLY A 104 -8.65 14.85 -2.07
N ARG A 105 -8.57 16.19 -2.03
CA ARG A 105 -9.17 17.04 -0.96
C ARG A 105 -10.64 16.76 -0.66
N GLY A 106 -11.43 16.36 -1.67
CA GLY A 106 -12.84 16.03 -1.50
C GLY A 106 -13.11 14.81 -0.60
N ASN A 107 -12.08 14.03 -0.29
CA ASN A 107 -12.17 12.85 0.60
C ASN A 107 -11.85 13.19 2.07
N TYR A 108 -11.69 14.47 2.40
CA TYR A 108 -11.44 14.93 3.76
C TYR A 108 -12.57 15.85 4.21
N VAL A 109 -13.01 15.67 5.46
CA VAL A 109 -13.98 16.57 6.07
C VAL A 109 -13.35 17.95 6.27
N SER A 110 -14.04 19.00 5.83
CA SER A 110 -13.65 20.36 6.17
C SER A 110 -14.04 20.64 7.62
N LEU A 111 -13.06 20.73 8.52
CA LEU A 111 -13.29 21.03 9.93
C LEU A 111 -14.07 22.33 10.13
N ARG A 112 -13.83 23.34 9.28
CA ARG A 112 -14.61 24.59 9.27
C ARG A 112 -16.09 24.35 8.97
N ARG A 113 -16.40 23.58 7.92
CA ARG A 113 -17.80 23.28 7.57
C ARG A 113 -18.48 22.41 8.63
N LEU A 114 -17.75 21.45 9.20
CA LEU A 114 -18.22 20.61 10.30
C LEU A 114 -18.60 21.46 11.53
N LYS A 115 -17.71 22.38 11.94
CA LYS A 115 -17.97 23.29 13.05
C LYS A 115 -19.24 24.13 12.81
N LEU A 116 -19.36 24.74 11.63
CA LEU A 116 -20.53 25.54 11.27
C LEU A 116 -21.84 24.73 11.23
N ALA A 117 -21.77 23.46 10.83
CA ALA A 117 -22.94 22.57 10.83
C ALA A 117 -23.37 22.21 12.26
N SER A 118 -22.41 21.87 13.13
CA SER A 118 -22.67 21.55 14.54
C SER A 118 -23.26 22.74 15.32
N GLU A 119 -22.76 23.96 15.09
CA GLU A 119 -23.32 25.18 15.72
C GLU A 119 -24.77 25.49 15.31
N ARG A 120 -25.22 24.98 14.16
CA ARG A 120 -26.59 25.16 13.65
C ARG A 120 -27.59 24.13 14.17
N GLU A 121 -27.12 23.00 14.68
CA GLU A 121 -27.95 21.90 15.20
C GLU A 121 -28.93 22.38 16.28
N GLY A 122 -28.47 23.22 17.21
CA GLY A 122 -29.32 23.79 18.27
C GLY A 122 -30.46 24.71 17.78
N ARG A 123 -30.53 25.03 16.48
CA ARG A 123 -31.60 25.84 15.88
C ARG A 123 -32.57 25.05 15.01
N LEU A 124 -32.25 23.78 14.69
CA LEU A 124 -33.03 22.95 13.75
C LEU A 124 -34.23 22.26 14.39
N PHE A 125 -34.21 22.06 15.71
CA PHE A 125 -35.26 21.37 16.47
C PHE A 125 -35.88 22.25 17.58
N ALA A 126 -35.79 23.57 17.48
CA ALA A 126 -36.24 24.50 18.52
C ALA A 126 -37.77 24.76 18.55
N HIS A 127 -38.57 23.91 17.91
CA HIS A 127 -40.04 23.98 17.94
C HIS A 127 -40.63 22.58 18.05
N ASP A 128 -40.74 22.08 19.28
CA ASP A 128 -41.85 21.28 19.80
C ASP A 128 -41.96 21.53 21.31
#